data_AF-A0A0A7CMC8-F1
#
_entry.id   AF-A0A0A7CMC8-F1
#
_cell.length_a   1.000
_cell.length_b   1.000
_cell.length_c   1.000
_cell.angle_alpha   90.00
_cell.angle_beta   90.00
_cell.angle_gamma   90.00
#
_symmetry.space_group_name_H-M   'P 1'
#
loop_
_entity.id
_entity.type
_entity.pdbx_description
1 polymer ?
#
loop_
_entity_poly.entity_id
_entity_poly.type
_entity_poly.pdbx_seq_one_letter_code
_entity_poly.pdbx_strand_id
1 'polypeptide(L)'
;MRFVYLCNVLLLAAAAFGQTTCSKPRVRRAWSHYSAEEKALYIDAVALSMKNGYHQRFVEIHMEPTSEREAHGCLFFYWHRAFLFAYENMLRSLDSKYACITIPFWDYATIGSKFQAGSCKNMLDCGPLLKDFGGSLPRGRRALSQSVNGAGFQSDNCVSSAMTKYFCQSTSAFTSKSCYNCMPRNDWSKVSVPPDVNVLNIFNNILGASQPTLSSVTSGVQYGTHNMVHAVLDSVMGTFASPSDPVFYSHHVKQVQENFKINTIATVDAMHAIYYKCIVGADSLKADNSKVWSSCRNYIGKTIVPGDIIAMKVGETGTRTQSIWTATSSPIYKFFKDLKQTYPDYADISKLGYSYDFSDTALDGMYTNCKKFKPSKSLFLEEMDEKKHHKHHKAKKAKKEEGSVEKDCLSKEFDWIDEATTLASKYYTDPSDVYNQVHIMTCVYYNECRGGVYDYSDEFKENFRVEHGPPCKRVIDDLARGDCAIGVPNWEKIMLKHYQCDSPSEDF
;
A
#
# COMPACT_ATOMS: atom_id res chain seq x y z
N MET A 1 -16.30 -79.06 14.85
CA MET A 1 -15.34 -77.94 14.92
C MET A 1 -15.04 -77.43 13.51
N ARG A 2 -15.42 -76.21 13.15
CA ARG A 2 -14.83 -75.43 12.05
C ARG A 2 -14.91 -73.96 12.45
N PHE A 3 -13.77 -73.31 12.65
CA PHE A 3 -13.69 -71.88 12.94
C PHE A 3 -13.92 -71.08 11.66
N VAL A 4 -14.74 -70.03 11.73
CA VAL A 4 -14.84 -69.02 10.68
C VAL A 4 -14.14 -67.76 11.19
N TYR A 5 -13.02 -67.40 10.56
CA TYR A 5 -12.33 -66.15 10.83
C TYR A 5 -13.01 -65.01 10.05
N LEU A 6 -13.55 -64.03 10.78
CA LEU A 6 -14.01 -62.75 10.23
C LEU A 6 -12.86 -61.73 10.31
N CYS A 7 -12.18 -61.50 9.18
CA CYS A 7 -11.23 -60.41 9.06
C CYS A 7 -11.98 -59.07 8.95
N ASN A 8 -11.99 -58.28 10.02
CA ASN A 8 -12.40 -56.88 9.96
C ASN A 8 -11.29 -56.06 9.28
N VAL A 9 -11.52 -55.66 8.03
CA VAL A 9 -10.66 -54.71 7.32
C VAL A 9 -10.97 -53.30 7.84
N LEU A 10 -10.15 -52.82 8.76
CA LEU A 10 -10.12 -51.41 9.18
C LEU A 10 -9.58 -50.55 8.03
N LEU A 11 -10.50 -50.02 7.22
CA LEU A 11 -10.22 -48.97 6.25
C LEU A 11 -9.84 -47.68 7.00
N LEU A 12 -8.54 -47.51 7.24
CA LEU A 12 -7.94 -46.22 7.53
C LEU A 12 -8.13 -45.32 6.30
N ALA A 13 -9.23 -44.56 6.30
CA ALA A 13 -9.40 -43.45 5.38
C ALA A 13 -8.34 -42.39 5.69
N ALA A 14 -7.19 -42.50 5.02
CA ALA A 14 -6.23 -41.42 4.97
C ALA A 14 -6.92 -40.21 4.36
N ALA A 15 -7.31 -39.25 5.19
CA ALA A 15 -7.77 -37.95 4.76
C ALA A 15 -6.59 -37.26 4.08
N ALA A 16 -6.45 -37.49 2.78
CA ALA A 16 -5.61 -36.68 1.93
C ALA A 16 -6.11 -35.24 2.11
N PHE A 17 -5.30 -34.39 2.72
CA PHE A 17 -5.44 -32.95 2.62
C PHE A 17 -5.17 -32.58 1.16
N GLY A 18 -6.15 -32.86 0.29
CA GLY A 18 -6.20 -32.29 -1.04
C GLY A 18 -6.14 -30.79 -0.84
N GLN A 19 -5.04 -30.18 -1.29
CA GLN A 19 -4.97 -28.74 -1.41
C GLN A 19 -6.14 -28.36 -2.30
N THR A 20 -7.20 -27.81 -1.71
CA THR A 20 -8.28 -27.17 -2.45
C THR A 20 -7.69 -25.94 -3.09
N THR A 21 -7.06 -26.12 -4.24
CA THR A 21 -6.49 -25.04 -5.02
C THR A 21 -7.65 -24.21 -5.56
N CYS A 22 -7.61 -22.90 -5.36
CA CYS A 22 -8.57 -22.02 -6.01
C CYS A 22 -8.42 -22.18 -7.52
N SER A 23 -9.50 -22.55 -8.20
CA SER A 23 -9.55 -22.67 -9.66
C SER A 23 -9.50 -21.31 -10.37
N LYS A 24 -9.72 -20.21 -9.64
CA LYS A 24 -9.59 -18.84 -10.15
C LYS A 24 -8.15 -18.34 -10.02
N PRO A 25 -7.65 -17.54 -11.00
CA PRO A 25 -6.38 -16.85 -10.84
C PRO A 25 -6.43 -15.92 -9.60
N ARG A 26 -5.26 -15.64 -9.03
CA ARG A 26 -5.15 -14.68 -7.93
C ARG A 26 -5.39 -13.28 -8.48
N VAL A 27 -6.59 -12.74 -8.29
CA VAL A 27 -6.90 -11.33 -8.59
C VAL A 27 -6.99 -10.55 -7.28
N ARG A 28 -6.16 -9.53 -7.10
CA ARG A 28 -6.29 -8.58 -5.97
C ARG A 28 -7.04 -7.33 -6.45
N ARG A 29 -7.85 -6.74 -5.57
CA ARG A 29 -8.76 -5.63 -5.88
C ARG A 29 -8.70 -4.58 -4.77
N ALA A 30 -9.25 -3.40 -5.04
CA ALA A 30 -9.44 -2.36 -4.04
C ALA A 30 -10.31 -2.89 -2.90
N TRP A 31 -9.98 -2.57 -1.65
CA TRP A 31 -10.81 -2.98 -0.50
C TRP A 31 -12.26 -2.44 -0.56
N SER A 32 -12.46 -1.29 -1.20
CA SER A 32 -13.79 -0.73 -1.51
C SER A 32 -14.64 -1.69 -2.34
N HIS A 33 -14.04 -2.53 -3.18
CA HIS A 33 -14.74 -3.41 -4.13
C HIS A 33 -14.97 -4.84 -3.58
N TYR A 34 -14.53 -5.12 -2.36
CA TYR A 34 -14.81 -6.39 -1.69
C TYR A 34 -16.25 -6.40 -1.16
N SER A 35 -17.00 -7.47 -1.42
CA SER A 35 -18.33 -7.68 -0.80
C SER A 35 -18.21 -7.84 0.71
N ALA A 36 -19.33 -7.72 1.44
CA ALA A 36 -19.33 -7.92 2.89
C ALA A 36 -18.78 -9.31 3.30
N GLU A 37 -19.07 -10.32 2.51
CA GLU A 37 -18.60 -11.70 2.67
C GLU A 37 -17.10 -11.81 2.41
N GLU A 38 -16.60 -11.19 1.33
CA GLU A 38 -15.16 -11.18 1.01
C GLU A 38 -14.36 -10.43 2.08
N LYS A 39 -14.89 -9.31 2.58
CA LYS A 39 -14.29 -8.56 3.69
C LYS A 39 -14.24 -9.40 4.97
N ALA A 40 -15.35 -10.03 5.34
CA ALA A 40 -15.42 -10.90 6.51
C ALA A 40 -14.46 -12.10 6.41
N LEU A 41 -14.35 -12.70 5.22
CA LEU A 41 -13.45 -13.82 4.94
C LEU A 41 -11.97 -13.42 5.07
N TYR A 42 -11.58 -12.25 4.57
CA TYR A 42 -10.23 -11.72 4.72
C TYR A 42 -9.91 -11.39 6.20
N ILE A 43 -10.84 -10.74 6.90
CA ILE A 43 -10.74 -10.43 8.33
C ILE A 43 -10.53 -11.69 9.17
N ASP A 44 -11.31 -12.75 8.93
CA ASP A 44 -11.23 -14.02 9.66
C ASP A 44 -9.90 -14.76 9.37
N ALA A 45 -9.41 -14.71 8.13
CA ALA A 45 -8.11 -15.27 7.77
C ALA A 45 -6.95 -14.60 8.51
N VAL A 46 -6.93 -13.25 8.54
CA VAL A 46 -5.89 -12.49 9.26
C VAL A 46 -5.98 -12.75 10.76
N ALA A 47 -7.17 -12.74 11.35
CA ALA A 47 -7.36 -13.07 12.76
C ALA A 47 -6.86 -14.48 13.10
N LEU A 48 -7.14 -15.46 12.24
CA LEU A 48 -6.68 -16.84 12.41
C LEU A 48 -5.15 -16.97 12.24
N SER A 49 -4.52 -16.16 11.38
CA SER A 49 -3.05 -16.11 11.26
C SER A 49 -2.36 -15.65 12.56
N MET A 50 -2.95 -14.68 13.25
CA MET A 50 -2.49 -14.20 14.56
C MET A 50 -2.74 -15.28 15.63
N LYS A 51 -3.95 -15.85 15.66
CA LYS A 51 -4.33 -16.93 16.59
C LYS A 51 -3.42 -18.16 16.50
N ASN A 52 -2.95 -18.50 15.30
CA ASN A 52 -2.05 -19.63 15.06
C ASN A 52 -0.56 -19.27 15.28
N GLY A 53 -0.25 -18.02 15.64
CA GLY A 53 1.12 -17.55 15.87
C GLY A 53 1.98 -17.44 14.61
N TYR A 54 1.36 -17.33 13.42
CA TYR A 54 2.11 -17.13 12.18
C TYR A 54 2.43 -15.66 11.98
N HIS A 55 1.51 -14.75 12.31
CA HIS A 55 1.59 -13.33 12.00
C HIS A 55 2.83 -12.64 12.59
N GLN A 56 3.12 -12.79 13.88
CA GLN A 56 4.27 -12.14 14.51
C GLN A 56 5.63 -12.60 13.95
N ARG A 57 5.69 -13.79 13.33
CA ARG A 57 6.91 -14.31 12.69
C ARG A 57 7.20 -13.63 11.34
N PHE A 58 6.22 -12.96 10.73
CA PHE A 58 6.46 -12.05 9.61
C PHE A 58 7.03 -10.71 10.10
N VAL A 59 6.62 -10.24 11.29
CA VAL A 59 7.20 -9.06 11.94
C VAL A 59 8.68 -9.29 12.28
N GLU A 60 9.01 -10.47 12.82
CA GLU A 60 10.40 -10.92 13.04
C GLU A 60 11.24 -10.82 11.76
N ILE A 61 10.72 -11.28 10.62
CA ILE A 61 11.42 -11.22 9.33
C ILE A 61 11.68 -9.78 8.87
N HIS A 62 10.71 -8.88 9.04
CA HIS A 62 10.87 -7.49 8.60
C HIS A 62 11.82 -6.68 9.49
N MET A 63 11.89 -7.00 10.78
CA MET A 63 12.73 -6.33 11.76
C MET A 63 14.16 -6.87 11.86
N GLU A 64 14.44 -8.08 11.37
CA GLU A 64 15.78 -8.65 11.47
C GLU A 64 16.79 -7.78 10.68
N PRO A 65 17.93 -7.36 11.27
CA PRO A 65 18.73 -6.28 10.68
C PRO A 65 19.26 -6.51 9.25
N THR A 66 19.53 -7.76 8.85
CA THR A 66 19.94 -8.04 7.46
C THR A 66 18.77 -8.00 6.49
N SER A 67 17.58 -8.35 6.99
CA SER A 67 16.33 -8.38 6.26
C SER A 67 15.73 -6.97 6.12
N GLU A 68 15.68 -6.18 7.21
CA GLU A 68 15.27 -4.76 7.25
C GLU A 68 16.05 -3.92 6.23
N ARG A 69 17.39 -4.06 6.24
CA ARG A 69 18.28 -3.30 5.36
C ARG A 69 18.07 -3.61 3.88
N GLU A 70 17.66 -4.83 3.55
CA GLU A 70 17.35 -5.25 2.19
C GLU A 70 15.90 -4.93 1.79
N ALA A 71 14.97 -4.97 2.74
CA ALA A 71 13.59 -4.53 2.59
C ALA A 71 13.48 -3.06 2.19
N HIS A 72 14.26 -2.17 2.83
CA HIS A 72 14.23 -0.72 2.58
C HIS A 72 15.37 -0.23 1.68
N GLY A 73 16.04 -1.14 0.96
CA GLY A 73 17.14 -0.85 0.05
C GLY A 73 16.69 -0.62 -1.41
N CYS A 74 17.65 -0.59 -2.34
CA CYS A 74 17.39 -0.34 -3.76
C CYS A 74 16.53 -1.40 -4.48
N LEU A 75 16.31 -2.57 -3.85
CA LEU A 75 15.48 -3.67 -4.34
C LEU A 75 14.16 -3.81 -3.54
N PHE A 76 13.77 -2.74 -2.84
CA PHE A 76 12.60 -2.60 -1.96
C PHE A 76 11.33 -3.30 -2.46
N PHE A 77 10.92 -3.02 -3.71
CA PHE A 77 9.74 -3.65 -4.30
C PHE A 77 9.86 -5.17 -4.39
N TYR A 78 11.03 -5.70 -4.75
CA TYR A 78 11.23 -7.13 -4.98
C TYR A 78 11.28 -7.91 -3.66
N TRP A 79 11.86 -7.30 -2.62
CA TRP A 79 11.83 -7.85 -1.26
C TRP A 79 10.39 -7.93 -0.72
N HIS A 80 9.65 -6.82 -0.74
CA HIS A 80 8.28 -6.76 -0.22
C HIS A 80 7.33 -7.68 -0.97
N ARG A 81 7.51 -7.82 -2.28
CA ARG A 81 6.78 -8.75 -3.14
C ARG A 81 6.94 -10.22 -2.75
N ALA A 82 8.16 -10.64 -2.42
CA ALA A 82 8.44 -11.99 -1.91
C ALA A 82 7.78 -12.21 -0.53
N PHE A 83 7.85 -11.21 0.35
CA PHE A 83 7.25 -11.22 1.68
C PHE A 83 5.72 -11.35 1.63
N LEU A 84 5.07 -10.53 0.79
CA LEU A 84 3.62 -10.57 0.57
C LEU A 84 3.14 -11.87 -0.08
N PHE A 85 3.95 -12.48 -0.93
CA PHE A 85 3.66 -13.80 -1.48
C PHE A 85 3.57 -14.86 -0.40
N ALA A 86 4.54 -14.90 0.50
CA ALA A 86 4.54 -15.82 1.62
C ALA A 86 3.37 -15.55 2.59
N TYR A 87 3.04 -14.28 2.85
CA TYR A 87 1.90 -13.93 3.68
C TYR A 87 0.56 -14.33 3.05
N GLU A 88 0.37 -14.10 1.75
CA GLU A 88 -0.83 -14.54 1.04
C GLU A 88 -0.94 -16.07 0.95
N ASN A 89 0.18 -16.77 0.70
CA ASN A 89 0.25 -18.23 0.76
C ASN A 89 -0.14 -18.76 2.14
N MET A 90 0.34 -18.09 3.21
CA MET A 90 -0.01 -18.40 4.58
C MET A 90 -1.53 -18.27 4.78
N LEU A 91 -2.14 -17.12 4.48
CA LEU A 91 -3.58 -16.91 4.64
C LEU A 91 -4.41 -17.93 3.84
N ARG A 92 -4.07 -18.17 2.56
CA ARG A 92 -4.78 -19.11 1.67
C ARG A 92 -4.68 -20.58 2.11
N SER A 93 -3.71 -20.92 2.96
CA SER A 93 -3.48 -22.28 3.46
C SER A 93 -4.18 -22.60 4.78
N LEU A 94 -4.80 -21.62 5.45
CA LEU A 94 -5.34 -21.79 6.80
C LEU A 94 -6.58 -22.69 6.87
N ASP A 95 -7.37 -22.72 5.79
CA ASP A 95 -8.62 -23.48 5.62
C ASP A 95 -9.03 -23.43 4.13
N SER A 96 -9.81 -24.40 3.65
CA SER A 96 -10.27 -24.46 2.25
C SER A 96 -11.12 -23.25 1.86
N LYS A 97 -11.87 -22.65 2.79
CA LYS A 97 -12.65 -21.42 2.51
C LYS A 97 -11.76 -20.22 2.15
N TYR A 98 -10.51 -20.20 2.62
CA TYR A 98 -9.54 -19.15 2.29
C TYR A 98 -8.74 -19.44 1.02
N ALA A 99 -8.92 -20.59 0.37
CA ALA A 99 -8.12 -20.99 -0.79
C ALA A 99 -8.05 -19.91 -1.89
N CYS A 100 -9.09 -19.10 -2.03
CA CYS A 100 -9.21 -18.05 -3.04
C CYS A 100 -8.87 -16.62 -2.57
N ILE A 101 -8.73 -16.32 -1.27
CA ILE A 101 -8.47 -14.93 -0.85
C ILE A 101 -7.14 -14.41 -1.37
N THR A 102 -7.11 -13.11 -1.62
CA THR A 102 -5.94 -12.37 -2.05
C THR A 102 -5.79 -11.13 -1.18
N ILE A 103 -4.60 -10.55 -1.08
CA ILE A 103 -4.40 -9.36 -0.23
C ILE A 103 -5.01 -8.12 -0.92
N PRO A 104 -5.99 -7.43 -0.32
CA PRO A 104 -6.62 -6.25 -0.93
C PRO A 104 -5.66 -5.08 -0.97
N PHE A 105 -5.82 -4.22 -1.97
CA PHE A 105 -5.08 -2.97 -2.09
C PHE A 105 -5.85 -1.79 -1.50
N TRP A 106 -5.12 -0.78 -1.03
CA TRP A 106 -5.69 0.41 -0.41
C TRP A 106 -5.65 1.60 -1.37
N ASP A 107 -6.78 1.97 -1.95
CA ASP A 107 -6.85 3.09 -2.89
C ASP A 107 -6.60 4.45 -2.21
N TYR A 108 -5.36 4.92 -2.32
CA TYR A 108 -4.90 6.20 -1.79
C TYR A 108 -5.40 7.38 -2.61
N ALA A 109 -5.44 7.23 -3.92
CA ALA A 109 -5.86 8.28 -4.83
C ALA A 109 -7.29 8.74 -4.50
N THR A 110 -8.25 7.80 -4.45
CA THR A 110 -9.64 8.12 -4.07
C THR A 110 -9.75 8.77 -2.68
N ILE A 111 -8.90 8.39 -1.73
CA ILE A 111 -8.85 9.00 -0.39
C ILE A 111 -8.31 10.43 -0.43
N GLY A 112 -7.24 10.67 -1.18
CA GLY A 112 -6.68 11.99 -1.45
C GLY A 112 -7.71 12.92 -2.07
N SER A 113 -8.33 12.52 -3.18
CA SER A 113 -9.33 13.31 -3.89
C SER A 113 -10.56 13.63 -3.04
N LYS A 114 -11.05 12.67 -2.24
CA LYS A 114 -12.16 12.89 -1.29
C LYS A 114 -11.82 13.95 -0.25
N PHE A 115 -10.60 13.90 0.30
CA PHE A 115 -10.13 14.90 1.27
C PHE A 115 -9.89 16.26 0.63
N GLN A 116 -9.21 16.32 -0.52
CA GLN A 116 -8.98 17.54 -1.29
C GLN A 116 -10.29 18.26 -1.63
N ALA A 117 -11.33 17.48 -1.99
CA ALA A 117 -12.68 17.94 -2.28
C ALA A 117 -13.53 18.27 -1.05
N GLY A 118 -13.06 18.00 0.18
CA GLY A 118 -13.78 18.26 1.43
C GLY A 118 -14.92 17.28 1.74
N SER A 119 -15.00 16.12 1.07
CA SER A 119 -16.06 15.13 1.32
C SER A 119 -15.80 14.23 2.53
N CYS A 120 -14.59 14.27 3.09
CA CYS A 120 -14.16 13.58 4.29
C CYS A 120 -13.09 14.42 5.04
N LYS A 121 -12.71 14.00 6.25
CA LYS A 121 -11.93 14.85 7.18
C LYS A 121 -10.56 14.32 7.62
N ASN A 122 -10.33 13.01 7.56
CA ASN A 122 -9.19 12.36 8.17
C ASN A 122 -8.95 10.97 7.56
N MET A 123 -7.79 10.38 7.84
CA MET A 123 -7.41 9.05 7.35
C MET A 123 -8.43 7.95 7.71
N LEU A 124 -9.06 8.01 8.89
CA LEU A 124 -10.05 7.01 9.33
C LEU A 124 -11.37 7.10 8.54
N ASP A 125 -11.79 8.31 8.16
CA ASP A 125 -13.11 8.59 7.58
C ASP A 125 -13.12 8.62 6.05
N CYS A 126 -11.98 8.90 5.42
CA CYS A 126 -11.91 9.06 3.96
C CYS A 126 -12.02 7.75 3.16
N GLY A 127 -11.77 6.59 3.78
CA GLY A 127 -11.92 5.29 3.12
C GLY A 127 -12.33 4.16 4.07
N PRO A 128 -12.91 3.05 3.55
CA PRO A 128 -13.47 1.99 4.38
C PRO A 128 -12.40 1.13 5.09
N LEU A 129 -11.18 1.06 4.55
CA LEU A 129 -10.17 0.08 4.99
C LEU A 129 -9.81 0.21 6.47
N LEU A 130 -9.46 1.41 6.93
CA LEU A 130 -9.01 1.59 8.33
C LEU A 130 -10.10 1.25 9.33
N LYS A 131 -11.37 1.57 9.03
CA LYS A 131 -12.53 1.20 9.85
C LYS A 131 -12.77 -0.31 9.86
N ASP A 132 -12.79 -0.94 8.69
CA ASP A 132 -13.06 -2.38 8.55
C ASP A 132 -11.93 -3.23 9.16
N PHE A 133 -10.68 -2.74 9.15
CA PHE A 133 -9.52 -3.36 9.80
C PHE A 133 -9.51 -3.12 11.33
N GLY A 134 -10.65 -2.72 11.90
CA GLY A 134 -10.90 -2.57 13.33
C GLY A 134 -10.96 -1.13 13.84
N GLY A 135 -10.62 -0.14 13.01
CA GLY A 135 -10.54 1.27 13.38
C GLY A 135 -9.39 1.57 14.35
N SER A 136 -9.34 2.82 14.79
CA SER A 136 -8.29 3.34 15.67
C SER A 136 -8.79 4.12 16.89
N LEU A 137 -10.11 4.24 17.06
CA LEU A 137 -10.70 5.13 18.07
C LEU A 137 -10.42 4.68 19.51
N PRO A 138 -10.17 5.62 20.45
CA PRO A 138 -9.93 5.33 21.86
C PRO A 138 -11.10 4.62 22.55
N ARG A 139 -10.77 3.65 23.40
CA ARG A 139 -11.71 2.97 24.31
C ARG A 139 -11.20 2.92 25.77
N GLY A 140 -10.32 3.84 26.18
CA GLY A 140 -9.67 3.80 27.49
C GLY A 140 -8.78 5.01 27.80
N ARG A 141 -7.92 4.88 28.82
CA ARG A 141 -6.94 5.92 29.19
C ARG A 141 -5.79 6.01 28.17
N ARG A 142 -5.22 7.22 28.09
CA ARG A 142 -4.23 7.73 27.10
C ARG A 142 -2.98 6.86 26.89
N ALA A 143 -2.34 7.11 25.75
CA ALA A 143 -0.89 7.10 25.50
C ALA A 143 -0.16 5.97 26.24
N LEU A 144 -0.24 4.78 25.64
CA LEU A 144 0.45 3.59 26.09
C LEU A 144 1.80 3.52 25.38
N SER A 145 2.89 3.61 26.13
CA SER A 145 4.19 3.15 25.67
C SER A 145 4.11 1.64 25.50
N GLN A 146 4.31 1.16 24.28
CA GLN A 146 4.21 -0.26 23.92
C GLN A 146 5.54 -0.76 23.36
N SER A 147 5.67 -2.08 23.20
CA SER A 147 6.74 -2.65 22.41
C SER A 147 6.29 -3.87 21.62
N VAL A 148 6.75 -3.97 20.38
CA VAL A 148 6.55 -5.14 19.53
C VAL A 148 7.91 -5.63 19.05
N ASN A 149 8.19 -6.91 19.30
CA ASN A 149 9.46 -7.56 18.97
C ASN A 149 10.70 -6.72 19.34
N GLY A 150 10.66 -6.06 20.51
CA GLY A 150 11.75 -5.24 21.05
C GLY A 150 11.82 -3.79 20.56
N ALA A 151 11.10 -3.39 19.51
CA ALA A 151 10.95 -1.97 19.16
C ALA A 151 9.95 -1.31 20.10
N GLY A 152 10.33 -0.19 20.73
CA GLY A 152 9.43 0.64 21.53
C GLY A 152 8.79 1.74 20.70
N PHE A 153 7.57 2.15 21.03
CA PHE A 153 6.85 3.26 20.39
C PHE A 153 5.71 3.77 21.29
N GLN A 154 5.20 4.97 21.01
CA GLN A 154 3.98 5.48 21.64
C GLN A 154 2.72 5.10 20.86
N SER A 155 1.62 4.82 21.57
CA SER A 155 0.32 4.54 20.96
C SER A 155 -0.80 5.18 21.77
N ASP A 156 -1.73 5.91 21.14
CA ASP A 156 -2.91 6.43 21.87
C ASP A 156 -3.70 5.28 22.52
N ASN A 157 -3.87 4.18 21.77
CA ASN A 157 -4.90 3.16 21.98
C ASN A 157 -4.36 1.75 21.74
N CYS A 158 -5.03 0.74 22.30
CA CYS A 158 -4.88 -0.64 21.87
C CYS A 158 -6.25 -1.21 21.45
N VAL A 159 -6.45 -1.42 20.15
CA VAL A 159 -7.77 -1.67 19.56
C VAL A 159 -8.01 -3.16 19.33
N SER A 160 -9.00 -3.71 20.03
CA SER A 160 -9.48 -5.09 19.82
C SER A 160 -10.72 -5.10 18.91
N SER A 161 -10.64 -5.90 17.84
CA SER A 161 -11.65 -6.04 16.79
C SER A 161 -11.75 -7.48 16.30
N ALA A 162 -12.66 -7.78 15.37
CA ALA A 162 -12.74 -9.10 14.75
C ALA A 162 -11.39 -9.56 14.14
N MET A 163 -10.62 -8.63 13.56
CA MET A 163 -9.32 -8.87 12.95
C MET A 163 -8.19 -8.95 13.99
N THR A 164 -8.16 -8.02 14.96
CA THR A 164 -6.99 -7.75 15.83
C THR A 164 -7.04 -8.42 17.20
N LYS A 165 -8.15 -9.06 17.58
CA LYS A 165 -8.36 -9.68 18.92
C LYS A 165 -7.38 -10.79 19.32
N TYR A 166 -6.60 -11.32 18.39
CA TYR A 166 -5.60 -12.37 18.65
C TYR A 166 -4.16 -11.87 18.45
N PHE A 167 -3.95 -10.55 18.33
CA PHE A 167 -2.60 -10.00 18.14
C PHE A 167 -1.67 -10.32 19.31
N CYS A 168 -0.45 -10.75 18.96
CA CYS A 168 0.64 -11.05 19.88
C CYS A 168 1.89 -10.26 19.46
N GLN A 169 2.45 -9.52 20.42
CA GLN A 169 3.58 -8.61 20.24
C GLN A 169 4.95 -9.28 20.10
N SER A 170 5.07 -10.59 20.38
CA SER A 170 6.27 -11.39 20.11
C SER A 170 5.96 -12.89 20.13
N THR A 171 6.90 -13.72 19.68
CA THR A 171 6.81 -15.19 19.77
C THR A 171 6.93 -15.67 21.21
N SER A 172 7.72 -15.02 22.06
CA SER A 172 7.76 -15.26 23.52
C SER A 172 6.38 -15.00 24.12
N ALA A 173 5.77 -13.85 23.85
CA ALA A 173 4.44 -13.50 24.34
C ALA A 173 3.34 -14.47 23.87
N PHE A 174 3.43 -14.95 22.63
CA PHE A 174 2.57 -16.01 22.11
C PHE A 174 2.76 -17.33 22.89
N THR A 175 4.00 -17.71 23.15
CA THR A 175 4.35 -18.97 23.84
C THR A 175 3.94 -18.95 25.31
N SER A 176 4.14 -17.82 26.01
CA SER A 176 3.69 -17.60 27.40
C SER A 176 2.20 -17.30 27.53
N LYS A 177 1.46 -17.17 26.41
CA LYS A 177 0.04 -16.77 26.36
C LYS A 177 -0.23 -15.39 26.98
N SER A 178 0.75 -14.49 26.93
CA SER A 178 0.69 -13.12 27.46
C SER A 178 0.63 -12.07 26.33
N CYS A 179 -0.17 -12.37 25.30
CA CYS A 179 -0.39 -11.47 24.16
C CYS A 179 -1.22 -10.24 24.54
N TYR A 180 -1.03 -9.13 23.82
CA TYR A 180 -1.87 -7.93 23.97
C TYR A 180 -3.35 -8.18 23.64
N ASN A 181 -3.68 -9.04 22.66
CA ASN A 181 -5.05 -9.30 22.19
C ASN A 181 -5.78 -8.03 21.67
N CYS A 182 -5.01 -7.01 21.29
CA CYS A 182 -5.44 -5.75 20.70
C CYS A 182 -4.27 -5.14 19.90
N MET A 183 -4.57 -4.26 18.94
CA MET A 183 -3.56 -3.63 18.07
C MET A 183 -3.22 -2.21 18.56
N PRO A 184 -1.96 -1.90 18.92
CA PRO A 184 -1.54 -0.54 19.26
C PRO A 184 -1.68 0.45 18.09
N ARG A 185 -2.51 1.49 18.24
CA ARG A 185 -2.82 2.49 17.18
C ARG A 185 -2.95 3.90 17.75
N ASN A 186 -2.50 4.89 16.98
CA ASN A 186 -2.84 6.30 17.21
C ASN A 186 -4.24 6.63 16.67
N ASP A 187 -4.88 7.66 17.19
CA ASP A 187 -6.24 8.05 16.82
C ASP A 187 -6.31 8.69 15.42
N TRP A 188 -6.39 7.84 14.39
CA TRP A 188 -6.48 8.26 12.98
C TRP A 188 -7.70 9.14 12.64
N SER A 189 -8.62 9.42 13.57
CA SER A 189 -9.65 10.46 13.37
C SER A 189 -9.11 11.89 13.50
N LYS A 190 -7.94 12.05 14.14
CA LYS A 190 -7.21 13.32 14.28
C LYS A 190 -6.16 13.54 13.19
N VAL A 191 -5.98 12.58 12.28
CA VAL A 191 -4.91 12.55 11.28
C VAL A 191 -5.44 13.01 9.93
N SER A 192 -5.00 14.18 9.46
CA SER A 192 -5.29 14.68 8.11
C SER A 192 -4.79 13.70 7.04
N VAL A 193 -5.46 13.66 5.88
CA VAL A 193 -4.95 12.91 4.73
C VAL A 193 -3.78 13.70 4.11
N PRO A 194 -2.59 13.11 3.95
CA PRO A 194 -1.43 13.84 3.42
C PRO A 194 -1.59 14.12 1.92
N PRO A 195 -0.95 15.16 1.37
CA PRO A 195 -0.99 15.42 -0.08
C PRO A 195 -0.33 14.29 -0.89
N ASP A 196 0.62 13.55 -0.31
CA ASP A 196 1.38 12.48 -0.98
C ASP A 196 0.55 11.28 -1.45
N VAL A 197 -0.74 11.21 -1.07
CA VAL A 197 -1.70 10.22 -1.58
C VAL A 197 -2.53 10.70 -2.77
N ASN A 198 -2.41 11.96 -3.21
CA ASN A 198 -3.15 12.50 -4.37
C ASN A 198 -2.64 11.95 -5.71
N VAL A 199 -3.47 12.02 -6.76
CA VAL A 199 -3.21 11.34 -8.03
C VAL A 199 -1.95 11.87 -8.73
N LEU A 200 -1.74 13.20 -8.73
CA LEU A 200 -0.55 13.80 -9.32
C LEU A 200 0.73 13.44 -8.56
N ASN A 201 0.66 13.33 -7.23
CA ASN A 201 1.83 12.99 -6.42
C ASN A 201 2.20 11.51 -6.60
N ILE A 202 1.20 10.62 -6.67
CA ILE A 202 1.40 9.23 -7.05
C ILE A 202 1.97 9.15 -8.49
N PHE A 203 1.47 9.94 -9.45
CA PHE A 203 2.02 9.98 -10.81
C PHE A 203 3.50 10.35 -10.82
N ASN A 204 3.86 11.42 -10.10
CA ASN A 204 5.24 11.92 -10.03
C ASN A 204 6.18 10.87 -9.41
N ASN A 205 5.74 10.18 -8.36
CA ASN A 205 6.50 9.12 -7.68
C ASN A 205 6.79 7.90 -8.59
N ILE A 206 6.02 7.68 -9.66
CA ILE A 206 6.15 6.51 -10.56
C ILE A 206 6.76 6.86 -11.92
N LEU A 207 6.24 7.92 -12.56
CA LEU A 207 6.46 8.24 -13.97
C LEU A 207 7.05 9.64 -14.20
N GLY A 208 7.05 10.50 -13.19
CA GLY A 208 7.55 11.88 -13.26
C GLY A 208 9.08 12.01 -13.37
N ALA A 209 9.83 10.96 -13.06
CA ALA A 209 11.29 10.98 -13.16
C ALA A 209 11.79 11.18 -14.60
N SER A 210 12.67 12.18 -14.78
CA SER A 210 13.34 12.49 -16.06
C SER A 210 14.16 11.30 -16.59
N GLN A 211 14.72 10.49 -15.70
CA GLN A 211 15.34 9.20 -16.00
C GLN A 211 14.56 8.08 -15.28
N PRO A 212 13.76 7.26 -15.99
CA PRO A 212 12.84 6.31 -15.35
C PRO A 212 13.55 4.99 -15.01
N THR A 213 14.45 5.02 -14.01
CA THR A 213 15.20 3.85 -13.51
C THR A 213 14.48 3.16 -12.33
N LEU A 214 14.87 1.92 -11.99
CA LEU A 214 14.38 1.26 -10.78
C LEU A 214 14.73 2.10 -9.53
N SER A 215 15.91 2.71 -9.51
CA SER A 215 16.35 3.55 -8.39
C SER A 215 15.44 4.77 -8.20
N SER A 216 15.04 5.45 -9.27
CA SER A 216 14.20 6.65 -9.18
C SER A 216 12.76 6.34 -8.78
N VAL A 217 12.15 5.25 -9.29
CA VAL A 217 10.81 4.84 -8.84
C VAL A 217 10.82 4.30 -7.41
N THR A 218 11.88 3.60 -7.01
CA THR A 218 12.06 3.18 -5.61
C THR A 218 12.13 4.40 -4.70
N SER A 219 12.98 5.39 -5.01
CA SER A 219 13.08 6.61 -4.21
C SER A 219 11.77 7.41 -4.17
N GLY A 220 11.09 7.58 -5.31
CA GLY A 220 9.83 8.31 -5.38
C GLY A 220 8.72 7.66 -4.54
N VAL A 221 8.51 6.35 -4.70
CA VAL A 221 7.48 5.64 -3.93
C VAL A 221 7.86 5.52 -2.44
N GLN A 222 9.09 5.14 -2.13
CA GLN A 222 9.55 4.88 -0.76
C GLN A 222 9.56 6.16 0.09
N TYR A 223 10.17 7.24 -0.38
CA TYR A 223 10.29 8.49 0.39
C TYR A 223 9.10 9.44 0.24
N GLY A 224 8.24 9.22 -0.76
CA GLY A 224 6.95 9.87 -0.91
C GLY A 224 5.83 9.10 -0.19
N THR A 225 4.90 8.54 -0.96
CA THR A 225 3.64 7.98 -0.44
C THR A 225 3.82 6.86 0.59
N HIS A 226 4.88 6.04 0.50
CA HIS A 226 5.16 4.97 1.47
C HIS A 226 5.50 5.51 2.87
N ASN A 227 6.63 6.21 3.00
CA ASN A 227 7.07 6.75 4.29
C ASN A 227 6.01 7.70 4.87
N MET A 228 5.35 8.50 4.03
CA MET A 228 4.28 9.38 4.50
C MET A 228 3.12 8.62 5.15
N VAL A 229 2.62 7.52 4.56
CA VAL A 229 1.50 6.80 5.17
C VAL A 229 1.92 6.05 6.44
N HIS A 230 3.16 5.52 6.48
CA HIS A 230 3.74 5.02 7.73
C HIS A 230 3.80 6.11 8.82
N ALA A 231 4.26 7.31 8.48
CA ALA A 231 4.42 8.44 9.40
C ALA A 231 3.10 9.03 9.92
N VAL A 232 2.03 9.11 9.11
CA VAL A 232 0.75 9.68 9.57
C VAL A 232 -0.10 8.67 10.36
N LEU A 233 0.05 7.36 10.09
CA LEU A 233 -0.62 6.34 10.90
C LEU A 233 0.10 6.08 12.23
N ASP A 234 1.43 6.20 12.22
CA ASP A 234 2.31 6.22 13.39
C ASP A 234 2.10 5.02 14.35
N SER A 235 2.51 5.12 15.62
CA SER A 235 2.50 3.99 16.56
C SER A 235 3.34 2.84 15.96
N VAL A 236 2.86 1.60 15.98
CA VAL A 236 3.55 0.47 15.34
C VAL A 236 3.77 0.69 13.83
N MET A 237 2.90 1.43 13.13
CA MET A 237 3.11 1.79 11.72
C MET A 237 4.30 2.77 11.54
N GLY A 238 4.61 3.58 12.56
CA GLY A 238 5.78 4.46 12.62
C GLY A 238 7.10 3.75 12.91
N THR A 239 7.14 2.41 12.89
CA THR A 239 8.34 1.60 13.14
C THR A 239 8.56 0.50 12.09
N PHE A 240 9.73 -0.14 12.09
CA PHE A 240 9.95 -1.39 11.34
C PHE A 240 9.17 -2.61 11.90
N ALA A 241 8.50 -2.47 13.06
CA ALA A 241 7.53 -3.46 13.53
C ALA A 241 6.16 -3.34 12.82
N SER A 242 6.00 -2.39 11.90
CA SER A 242 4.75 -2.10 11.17
C SER A 242 4.00 -3.27 10.53
N PRO A 243 4.61 -4.39 10.07
CA PRO A 243 3.86 -5.59 9.64
C PRO A 243 2.99 -6.24 10.70
N SER A 244 3.08 -5.76 11.95
CA SER A 244 2.17 -6.11 13.04
C SER A 244 0.75 -5.62 12.82
N ASP A 245 0.60 -4.43 12.24
CA ASP A 245 -0.72 -3.93 11.88
C ASP A 245 -1.13 -4.53 10.53
N PRO A 246 -2.28 -5.21 10.42
CA PRO A 246 -2.79 -5.71 9.14
C PRO A 246 -2.86 -4.67 8.02
N VAL A 247 -2.97 -3.37 8.35
CA VAL A 247 -2.94 -2.28 7.37
C VAL A 247 -1.65 -2.30 6.52
N PHE A 248 -0.51 -2.73 7.08
CA PHE A 248 0.76 -2.91 6.36
C PHE A 248 0.59 -3.72 5.07
N TYR A 249 -0.12 -4.85 5.12
CA TYR A 249 -0.21 -5.75 3.98
C TYR A 249 -0.99 -5.13 2.82
N SER A 250 -2.01 -4.31 3.11
CA SER A 250 -2.71 -3.52 2.10
C SER A 250 -1.98 -2.22 1.71
N HIS A 251 -1.07 -1.73 2.56
CA HIS A 251 -0.14 -0.65 2.23
C HIS A 251 1.00 -1.11 1.28
N HIS A 252 1.27 -2.41 1.17
CA HIS A 252 2.47 -2.88 0.44
C HIS A 252 2.23 -3.55 -0.94
N VAL A 253 1.01 -3.59 -1.46
CA VAL A 253 0.52 -4.61 -2.44
C VAL A 253 0.61 -4.23 -3.97
N LYS A 254 0.81 -5.20 -4.92
CA LYS A 254 1.11 -5.11 -6.43
C LYS A 254 0.35 -5.84 -7.57
N GLN A 255 -0.04 -5.16 -8.68
CA GLN A 255 -0.54 -5.70 -9.99
C GLN A 255 0.52 -6.21 -11.03
N VAL A 256 0.11 -7.09 -11.98
CA VAL A 256 0.16 -6.92 -13.48
C VAL A 256 -1.04 -7.66 -14.11
N GLN A 257 -1.39 -7.41 -15.36
CA GLN A 257 -2.57 -8.00 -16.04
C GLN A 257 -2.21 -8.61 -17.40
N GLU A 258 -2.94 -9.64 -17.80
CA GLU A 258 -3.15 -10.01 -19.21
C GLU A 258 -4.61 -9.73 -19.63
N ASN A 259 -4.79 -9.34 -20.89
CA ASN A 259 -6.06 -9.02 -21.59
C ASN A 259 -6.81 -7.76 -21.15
N PHE A 260 -7.06 -6.88 -22.13
CA PHE A 260 -7.46 -5.48 -22.03
C PHE A 260 -8.80 -5.18 -21.32
N LYS A 261 -8.88 -3.92 -20.87
CA LYS A 261 -9.88 -3.22 -20.02
C LYS A 261 -9.48 -3.21 -18.55
N ILE A 262 -9.19 -2.00 -18.10
CA ILE A 262 -8.19 -1.62 -17.09
C ILE A 262 -8.56 -0.16 -16.74
N ASN A 263 -8.28 0.41 -15.58
CA ASN A 263 -7.01 0.43 -14.81
C ASN A 263 -7.27 0.76 -13.32
N THR A 264 -6.35 1.31 -12.46
CA THR A 264 -6.70 2.32 -11.39
C THR A 264 -6.19 2.37 -9.83
N ILE A 265 -5.19 1.62 -9.29
CA ILE A 265 -4.71 1.44 -7.83
C ILE A 265 -4.50 2.53 -6.67
N ALA A 266 -4.17 2.06 -5.44
CA ALA A 266 -2.83 2.21 -4.78
C ALA A 266 -2.50 0.94 -3.93
N THR A 267 -1.26 0.53 -3.63
CA THR A 267 -0.27 1.22 -2.79
C THR A 267 1.17 0.96 -3.26
N VAL A 268 2.11 0.37 -2.49
CA VAL A 268 3.55 0.34 -2.85
C VAL A 268 3.87 -0.50 -4.09
N ASP A 269 3.73 -1.83 -3.99
CA ASP A 269 4.27 -2.72 -5.00
C ASP A 269 3.43 -2.58 -6.31
N ALA A 270 2.21 -2.01 -6.23
CA ALA A 270 1.35 -1.73 -7.38
C ALA A 270 1.72 -0.45 -8.13
N MET A 271 2.35 0.50 -7.47
CA MET A 271 3.03 1.60 -8.17
C MET A 271 4.15 1.06 -9.07
N HIS A 272 4.89 0.03 -8.61
CA HIS A 272 5.83 -0.69 -9.48
C HIS A 272 5.13 -1.47 -10.62
N ALA A 273 3.84 -1.85 -10.50
CA ALA A 273 3.11 -2.47 -11.61
C ALA A 273 2.95 -1.53 -12.81
N ILE A 274 2.56 -0.27 -12.53
CA ILE A 274 2.48 0.80 -13.55
C ILE A 274 3.86 1.01 -14.15
N TYR A 275 4.88 1.24 -13.30
CA TYR A 275 6.25 1.42 -13.77
C TYR A 275 6.69 0.27 -14.69
N TYR A 276 6.44 -0.99 -14.29
CA TYR A 276 6.77 -2.15 -15.11
C TYR A 276 6.07 -2.11 -16.47
N LYS A 277 4.74 -1.98 -16.54
CA LYS A 277 4.04 -1.90 -17.83
C LYS A 277 4.55 -0.73 -18.68
N CYS A 278 4.70 0.43 -18.06
CA CYS A 278 4.88 1.70 -18.77
C CYS A 278 6.32 1.99 -19.17
N ILE A 279 7.30 1.40 -18.49
CA ILE A 279 8.72 1.67 -18.67
C ILE A 279 9.51 0.39 -19.03
N VAL A 280 9.17 -0.76 -18.46
CA VAL A 280 9.95 -2.02 -18.53
C VAL A 280 9.36 -3.05 -19.50
N GLY A 281 8.05 -3.04 -19.75
CA GLY A 281 7.32 -4.17 -20.34
C GLY A 281 7.72 -4.58 -21.76
N ALA A 282 8.58 -3.80 -22.44
CA ALA A 282 9.18 -4.10 -23.74
C ALA A 282 10.72 -4.20 -23.72
N ASP A 283 11.35 -4.09 -22.55
CA ASP A 283 12.81 -4.07 -22.38
C ASP A 283 13.41 -5.44 -21.97
N SER A 284 14.74 -5.49 -22.03
CA SER A 284 15.55 -6.55 -21.43
C SER A 284 15.35 -6.63 -19.91
N LEU A 285 14.97 -7.81 -19.40
CA LEU A 285 14.84 -8.12 -17.96
C LEU A 285 16.18 -8.52 -17.30
N LYS A 286 17.30 -8.19 -17.93
CA LYS A 286 18.65 -8.46 -17.40
C LYS A 286 19.07 -7.39 -16.39
N ALA A 287 20.00 -7.74 -15.52
CA ALA A 287 20.52 -6.86 -14.47
C ALA A 287 21.47 -5.74 -14.95
N ASP A 288 21.80 -5.70 -16.25
CA ASP A 288 22.47 -4.56 -16.89
C ASP A 288 21.49 -3.42 -17.24
N ASN A 289 20.17 -3.68 -17.21
CA ASN A 289 19.14 -2.68 -17.41
C ASN A 289 18.83 -1.93 -16.11
N SER A 290 19.18 -0.64 -16.05
CA SER A 290 18.89 0.24 -14.89
C SER A 290 17.40 0.45 -14.59
N LYS A 291 16.50 0.06 -15.51
CA LYS A 291 15.05 0.01 -15.28
C LYS A 291 14.60 -1.23 -14.50
N VAL A 292 15.42 -2.26 -14.45
CA VAL A 292 15.09 -3.59 -13.87
C VAL A 292 15.98 -3.92 -12.67
N TRP A 293 17.15 -3.28 -12.58
CA TRP A 293 18.11 -3.50 -11.52
C TRP A 293 18.69 -2.20 -11.01
N SER A 294 18.97 -2.16 -9.71
CA SER A 294 19.74 -1.11 -9.06
C SER A 294 20.74 -1.77 -8.09
N SER A 295 21.88 -1.14 -7.90
CA SER A 295 22.99 -1.70 -7.11
C SER A 295 23.13 -0.98 -5.78
N CYS A 296 22.97 -1.71 -4.68
CA CYS A 296 23.17 -1.21 -3.32
C CYS A 296 23.95 -2.21 -2.46
N ARG A 297 24.31 -1.75 -1.26
CA ARG A 297 25.04 -2.56 -0.27
C ARG A 297 24.07 -3.15 0.76
N ASN A 298 24.22 -4.45 1.04
CA ASN A 298 23.53 -5.10 2.13
C ASN A 298 24.09 -4.66 3.50
N TYR A 299 23.54 -5.24 4.57
CA TYR A 299 23.89 -4.91 5.96
C TYR A 299 25.40 -5.00 6.30
N ILE A 300 26.15 -5.89 5.65
CA ILE A 300 27.60 -6.04 5.88
C ILE A 300 28.46 -5.26 4.87
N GLY A 301 27.87 -4.37 4.08
CA GLY A 301 28.58 -3.56 3.09
C GLY A 301 28.92 -4.27 1.77
N LYS A 302 28.49 -5.52 1.56
CA LYS A 302 28.67 -6.24 0.29
C LYS A 302 27.68 -5.71 -0.76
N THR A 303 28.13 -5.50 -2.00
CA THR A 303 27.21 -5.24 -3.13
C THR A 303 26.32 -6.46 -3.34
N ILE A 304 25.01 -6.24 -3.41
CA ILE A 304 24.03 -7.27 -3.76
C ILE A 304 24.18 -7.55 -5.27
N VAL A 305 24.27 -8.82 -5.64
CA VAL A 305 24.33 -9.27 -7.05
C VAL A 305 23.11 -10.11 -7.42
N PRO A 306 22.75 -10.25 -8.71
CA PRO A 306 21.51 -10.93 -9.15
C PRO A 306 21.34 -12.38 -8.67
N GLY A 307 22.43 -13.08 -8.40
CA GLY A 307 22.43 -14.45 -7.88
C GLY A 307 22.43 -14.56 -6.34
N ASP A 308 22.43 -13.44 -5.61
CA ASP A 308 22.29 -13.47 -4.15
C ASP A 308 20.87 -13.86 -3.75
N ILE A 309 20.77 -14.67 -2.69
CA ILE A 309 19.50 -15.00 -2.05
C ILE A 309 19.03 -13.79 -1.24
N ILE A 310 17.76 -13.40 -1.41
CA ILE A 310 17.10 -12.30 -0.69
C ILE A 310 17.25 -12.50 0.82
N ALA A 311 17.77 -11.52 1.56
CA ALA A 311 17.87 -11.63 3.01
C ALA A 311 16.47 -11.60 3.65
N MET A 312 16.01 -12.76 4.13
CA MET A 312 14.84 -12.90 4.99
C MET A 312 15.17 -13.89 6.10
N LYS A 313 15.24 -13.43 7.34
CA LYS A 313 15.52 -14.27 8.50
C LYS A 313 14.46 -14.17 9.58
N VAL A 314 14.01 -15.30 10.09
CA VAL A 314 13.02 -15.39 11.17
C VAL A 314 13.71 -15.59 12.52
N GLY A 315 13.10 -15.07 13.59
CA GLY A 315 13.58 -15.13 14.97
C GLY A 315 13.30 -13.84 15.72
N GLU A 316 12.83 -13.95 16.96
CA GLU A 316 12.57 -12.82 17.86
C GLU A 316 13.85 -12.01 18.14
N THR A 317 13.72 -10.69 18.27
CA THR A 317 14.83 -9.78 18.58
C THR A 317 15.58 -10.24 19.84
N GLY A 318 16.91 -10.28 19.76
CA GLY A 318 17.78 -10.81 20.82
C GLY A 318 17.94 -12.34 20.82
N THR A 319 17.26 -13.08 19.94
CA THR A 319 17.41 -14.53 19.78
C THR A 319 18.23 -14.89 18.53
N ARG A 320 18.58 -16.18 18.37
CA ARG A 320 19.30 -16.67 17.19
C ARG A 320 18.36 -16.75 15.99
N THR A 321 18.55 -15.85 15.02
CA THR A 321 17.79 -15.84 13.76
C THR A 321 18.30 -16.89 12.76
N GLN A 322 17.44 -17.29 11.83
CA GLN A 322 17.74 -18.24 10.75
C GLN A 322 17.11 -17.78 9.44
N SER A 323 17.77 -18.03 8.31
CA SER A 323 17.21 -17.76 6.97
C SER A 323 15.90 -18.51 6.77
N ILE A 324 14.82 -17.82 6.41
CA ILE A 324 13.51 -18.45 6.19
C ILE A 324 13.53 -19.44 5.02
N TRP A 325 14.52 -19.31 4.12
CA TRP A 325 14.75 -20.22 3.00
C TRP A 325 15.28 -21.60 3.43
N THR A 326 15.80 -21.74 4.65
CA THR A 326 16.36 -23.00 5.18
C THR A 326 15.89 -23.38 6.59
N ALA A 327 15.15 -22.50 7.28
CA ALA A 327 14.66 -22.71 8.65
C ALA A 327 13.49 -23.71 8.72
N THR A 328 13.72 -24.98 8.39
CA THR A 328 12.70 -26.05 8.32
C THR A 328 11.91 -26.28 9.62
N SER A 329 12.46 -25.87 10.77
CA SER A 329 11.79 -25.90 12.08
C SER A 329 10.85 -24.72 12.34
N SER A 330 10.88 -23.66 11.50
CA SER A 330 10.00 -22.51 11.63
C SER A 330 8.57 -22.85 11.19
N PRO A 331 7.52 -22.56 11.99
CA PRO A 331 6.13 -22.81 11.61
C PRO A 331 5.69 -22.14 10.31
N ILE A 332 6.38 -21.06 9.90
CA ILE A 332 6.10 -20.30 8.67
C ILE A 332 6.95 -20.74 7.46
N TYR A 333 7.96 -21.61 7.62
CA TYR A 333 8.84 -22.09 6.53
C TYR A 333 8.06 -22.63 5.32
N LYS A 334 6.98 -23.38 5.59
CA LYS A 334 6.11 -23.99 4.59
C LYS A 334 5.44 -22.99 3.62
N PHE A 335 5.43 -21.70 3.94
CA PHE A 335 4.88 -20.63 3.11
C PHE A 335 5.91 -20.00 2.16
N PHE A 336 7.21 -20.20 2.45
CA PHE A 336 8.35 -19.67 1.69
C PHE A 336 9.06 -20.74 0.86
N LYS A 337 9.05 -22.01 1.29
CA LYS A 337 9.86 -23.11 0.68
C LYS A 337 9.71 -23.29 -0.83
N ASP A 338 8.54 -23.00 -1.39
CA ASP A 338 8.22 -23.17 -2.82
C ASP A 338 8.30 -21.83 -3.60
N LEU A 339 8.67 -20.74 -2.92
CA LEU A 339 8.89 -19.44 -3.54
C LEU A 339 10.29 -19.35 -4.17
N LYS A 340 10.42 -18.40 -5.08
CA LYS A 340 11.70 -17.99 -5.65
C LYS A 340 12.53 -17.24 -4.62
N GLN A 341 13.86 -17.32 -4.75
CA GLN A 341 14.78 -16.87 -3.70
C GLN A 341 15.68 -15.71 -4.13
N THR A 342 15.70 -15.35 -5.42
CA THR A 342 16.55 -14.28 -5.95
C THR A 342 15.72 -13.07 -6.39
N TYR A 343 16.31 -11.87 -6.33
CA TYR A 343 15.65 -10.64 -6.74
C TYR A 343 15.15 -10.62 -8.21
N PRO A 344 15.90 -11.12 -9.21
CA PRO A 344 15.44 -11.12 -10.60
C PRO A 344 14.20 -11.99 -10.85
N ASP A 345 14.01 -13.08 -10.11
CA ASP A 345 12.80 -13.92 -10.20
C ASP A 345 11.52 -13.11 -9.93
N TYR A 346 11.65 -12.02 -9.17
CA TYR A 346 10.56 -11.14 -8.79
C TYR A 346 10.38 -9.93 -9.72
N ALA A 347 11.33 -9.65 -10.59
CA ALA A 347 11.31 -8.46 -11.45
C ALA A 347 10.21 -8.54 -12.54
N ASP A 348 10.13 -9.67 -13.25
CA ASP A 348 9.07 -9.92 -14.24
C ASP A 348 7.76 -10.29 -13.57
N ILE A 349 6.82 -9.37 -13.60
CA ILE A 349 5.54 -9.56 -12.93
C ILE A 349 4.63 -10.52 -13.68
N SER A 350 4.70 -10.55 -15.00
CA SER A 350 3.79 -11.35 -15.84
C SER A 350 3.89 -12.84 -15.51
N LYS A 351 5.05 -13.30 -15.03
CA LYS A 351 5.34 -14.69 -14.67
C LYS A 351 5.00 -15.07 -13.23
N LEU A 352 4.48 -14.16 -12.40
CA LEU A 352 4.26 -14.40 -10.97
C LEU A 352 2.91 -15.05 -10.62
N GLY A 353 2.01 -15.26 -11.59
CA GLY A 353 0.77 -16.02 -11.35
C GLY A 353 -0.29 -15.31 -10.49
N TYR A 354 -0.22 -13.99 -10.40
CA TYR A 354 -1.32 -13.14 -9.97
C TYR A 354 -1.58 -12.03 -10.99
N SER A 355 -2.79 -11.50 -10.94
CA SER A 355 -3.16 -10.23 -11.54
C SER A 355 -4.00 -9.39 -10.58
N TYR A 356 -4.36 -8.19 -11.00
CA TYR A 356 -5.25 -7.31 -10.24
C TYR A 356 -6.36 -6.87 -11.15
N ASP A 357 -7.48 -6.61 -10.52
CA ASP A 357 -8.56 -5.85 -11.10
C ASP A 357 -8.58 -4.51 -10.35
N PHE A 358 -8.65 -3.51 -11.18
CA PHE A 358 -8.15 -2.18 -10.96
C PHE A 358 -9.33 -1.24 -11.16
N SER A 359 -10.34 -1.63 -11.94
CA SER A 359 -11.51 -0.86 -12.37
C SER A 359 -12.13 0.01 -11.27
N ASP A 360 -12.62 1.20 -11.62
CA ASP A 360 -13.37 2.13 -10.75
C ASP A 360 -12.59 2.84 -9.59
N THR A 361 -11.27 3.10 -9.67
CA THR A 361 -10.43 3.74 -8.60
C THR A 361 -9.71 5.07 -9.01
N ALA A 362 -8.49 5.43 -8.52
CA ALA A 362 -7.53 6.50 -8.95
C ALA A 362 -6.59 6.47 -10.23
N LEU A 363 -5.71 5.48 -10.38
CA LEU A 363 -4.54 5.46 -11.29
C LEU A 363 -4.84 4.93 -12.72
N ASP A 364 -5.91 5.43 -13.36
CA ASP A 364 -6.59 4.68 -14.44
C ASP A 364 -5.79 4.87 -15.72
N GLY A 365 -5.98 6.05 -16.28
CA GLY A 365 -5.23 6.49 -17.42
C GLY A 365 -3.73 6.43 -17.12
N MET A 366 -3.31 6.36 -15.86
CA MET A 366 -1.92 6.13 -15.50
C MET A 366 -1.40 4.74 -15.94
N TYR A 367 -2.09 3.63 -15.65
CA TYR A 367 -1.65 2.32 -16.14
C TYR A 367 -1.85 2.18 -17.66
N THR A 368 -2.94 2.69 -18.27
CA THR A 368 -3.15 2.53 -19.73
C THR A 368 -2.29 3.49 -20.55
N ASN A 369 -2.37 4.79 -20.26
CA ASN A 369 -1.72 5.84 -21.05
C ASN A 369 -0.28 6.11 -20.62
N CYS A 370 0.16 5.63 -19.44
CA CYS A 370 1.55 5.74 -19.01
C CYS A 370 2.03 7.21 -19.00
N LYS A 371 3.17 7.54 -19.64
CA LYS A 371 3.63 8.94 -19.77
C LYS A 371 2.69 9.84 -20.60
N LYS A 372 1.73 9.27 -21.34
CA LYS A 372 0.66 10.02 -22.03
C LYS A 372 -0.56 10.26 -21.13
N PHE A 373 -0.53 9.83 -19.87
CA PHE A 373 -1.58 10.15 -18.91
C PHE A 373 -1.64 11.65 -18.72
N LYS A 374 -2.62 12.26 -19.39
CA LYS A 374 -3.16 13.56 -19.03
C LYS A 374 -4.34 13.27 -18.11
N PRO A 375 -4.35 13.76 -16.87
CA PRO A 375 -5.48 13.55 -15.98
C PRO A 375 -6.62 14.47 -16.47
N SER A 376 -7.45 13.97 -17.39
CA SER A 376 -8.51 14.77 -18.03
C SER A 376 -9.77 13.96 -18.31
N LYS A 377 -10.85 14.71 -18.55
CA LYS A 377 -12.24 14.26 -18.56
C LYS A 377 -12.60 13.14 -19.55
N SER A 378 -11.84 12.96 -20.65
CA SER A 378 -12.17 11.92 -21.64
C SER A 378 -12.02 10.50 -21.07
N LEU A 379 -11.17 10.31 -20.06
CA LEU A 379 -10.88 8.99 -19.48
C LEU A 379 -12.02 8.40 -18.64
N PHE A 380 -12.98 9.21 -18.20
CA PHE A 380 -14.09 8.76 -17.34
C PHE A 380 -15.46 8.68 -18.03
N LEU A 381 -15.59 9.23 -19.25
CA LEU A 381 -16.87 9.32 -19.95
C LEU A 381 -17.05 8.28 -21.08
N GLU A 382 -15.97 7.74 -21.65
CA GLU A 382 -16.06 6.86 -22.82
C GLU A 382 -16.73 5.49 -22.54
N GLU A 383 -16.76 5.00 -21.29
CA GLU A 383 -17.44 3.73 -20.96
C GLU A 383 -18.94 3.87 -20.58
N MET A 384 -19.50 5.09 -20.53
CA MET A 384 -20.89 5.29 -20.08
C MET A 384 -21.95 5.37 -21.18
N ASP A 385 -21.60 5.54 -22.46
CA ASP A 385 -22.61 5.81 -23.50
C ASP A 385 -23.25 4.54 -24.14
N GLU A 386 -22.73 3.34 -23.87
CA GLU A 386 -23.32 2.07 -24.36
C GLU A 386 -24.58 1.61 -23.60
N LYS A 387 -24.99 2.29 -22.51
CA LYS A 387 -26.16 1.89 -21.70
C LYS A 387 -27.38 2.81 -21.80
N LYS A 388 -27.59 3.44 -22.97
CA LYS A 388 -28.83 4.19 -23.29
C LYS A 388 -29.99 3.31 -23.80
N HIS A 389 -30.48 2.36 -23.01
CA HIS A 389 -31.86 1.87 -23.12
C HIS A 389 -32.37 1.25 -21.82
N HIS A 390 -33.11 2.02 -21.00
CA HIS A 390 -34.46 1.67 -20.51
C HIS A 390 -35.13 2.88 -19.87
N LYS A 391 -36.47 2.88 -19.80
CA LYS A 391 -37.31 4.08 -19.69
C LYS A 391 -37.57 4.53 -18.24
N HIS A 392 -37.82 5.83 -18.10
CA HIS A 392 -38.54 6.54 -17.03
C HIS A 392 -38.92 5.78 -15.75
N HIS A 393 -38.48 6.29 -14.59
CA HIS A 393 -39.36 6.43 -13.41
C HIS A 393 -39.02 7.69 -12.60
N LYS A 394 -39.99 8.12 -11.78
CA LYS A 394 -40.08 9.47 -11.17
C LYS A 394 -39.00 9.75 -10.12
N ALA A 395 -38.60 11.02 -10.02
CA ALA A 395 -37.68 11.50 -9.00
C ALA A 395 -38.18 11.26 -7.57
N LYS A 396 -37.35 10.59 -6.77
CA LYS A 396 -37.28 10.73 -5.31
C LYS A 396 -35.91 11.31 -4.97
N LYS A 397 -35.79 12.09 -3.88
CA LYS A 397 -34.48 12.52 -3.36
C LYS A 397 -33.64 11.29 -3.02
N ALA A 398 -32.72 10.93 -3.90
CA ALA A 398 -31.78 9.84 -3.67
C ALA A 398 -30.73 10.28 -2.64
N LYS A 399 -30.38 9.40 -1.70
CA LYS A 399 -29.02 9.44 -1.13
C LYS A 399 -28.07 9.24 -2.31
N LYS A 400 -27.03 10.07 -2.46
CA LYS A 400 -25.90 9.70 -3.31
C LYS A 400 -25.33 8.40 -2.77
N GLU A 401 -25.23 7.38 -3.62
CA GLU A 401 -24.53 6.14 -3.28
C GLU A 401 -23.04 6.45 -3.09
N GLU A 402 -22.35 5.71 -2.22
CA GLU A 402 -20.98 6.04 -1.81
C GLU A 402 -20.04 6.15 -3.03
N GLY A 403 -20.08 5.16 -3.93
CA GLY A 403 -19.32 5.18 -5.19
C GLY A 403 -19.68 6.30 -6.17
N SER A 404 -20.81 6.99 -6.02
CA SER A 404 -21.10 8.22 -6.80
C SER A 404 -20.35 9.44 -6.26
N VAL A 405 -20.13 9.51 -4.94
CA VAL A 405 -19.33 10.58 -4.32
C VAL A 405 -17.86 10.42 -4.65
N GLU A 406 -17.36 9.20 -4.69
CA GLU A 406 -15.97 8.88 -5.04
C GLU A 406 -15.68 9.32 -6.47
N LYS A 407 -16.50 8.88 -7.44
CA LYS A 407 -16.39 9.29 -8.86
C LYS A 407 -16.48 10.81 -9.06
N ASP A 408 -17.35 11.50 -8.34
CA ASP A 408 -17.45 12.97 -8.39
C ASP A 408 -16.17 13.66 -7.88
N CYS A 409 -15.58 13.16 -6.77
CA CYS A 409 -14.34 13.73 -6.22
C CYS A 409 -13.15 13.49 -7.17
N LEU A 410 -13.10 12.32 -7.80
CA LEU A 410 -12.09 11.96 -8.79
C LEU A 410 -12.19 12.82 -10.05
N SER A 411 -13.37 12.91 -10.66
CA SER A 411 -13.59 13.76 -11.84
C SER A 411 -13.21 15.22 -11.57
N LYS A 412 -13.41 15.70 -10.34
CA LYS A 412 -13.05 17.05 -9.90
C LYS A 412 -11.54 17.26 -9.79
N GLU A 413 -10.78 16.29 -9.27
CA GLU A 413 -9.31 16.37 -9.28
C GLU A 413 -8.76 16.32 -10.71
N PHE A 414 -9.35 15.50 -11.59
CA PHE A 414 -8.95 15.47 -12.99
C PHE A 414 -9.28 16.76 -13.75
N ASP A 415 -10.48 17.33 -13.59
CA ASP A 415 -10.82 18.62 -14.18
C ASP A 415 -9.89 19.74 -13.65
N TRP A 416 -9.47 19.70 -12.38
CA TRP A 416 -8.49 20.65 -11.84
C TRP A 416 -7.07 20.45 -12.41
N ILE A 417 -6.55 19.21 -12.47
CA ILE A 417 -5.20 18.95 -13.00
C ILE A 417 -5.12 19.28 -14.49
N ASP A 418 -6.16 19.00 -15.29
CA ASP A 418 -6.19 19.37 -16.72
C ASP A 418 -6.10 20.90 -16.90
N GLU A 419 -6.87 21.66 -16.13
CA GLU A 419 -6.82 23.13 -16.17
C GLU A 419 -5.49 23.69 -15.67
N ALA A 420 -4.94 23.15 -14.57
CA ALA A 420 -3.69 23.59 -13.99
C ALA A 420 -2.48 23.27 -14.89
N THR A 421 -2.41 22.05 -15.46
CA THR A 421 -1.35 21.68 -16.42
C THR A 421 -1.48 22.45 -17.73
N THR A 422 -2.70 22.73 -18.20
CA THR A 422 -2.95 23.59 -19.37
C THR A 422 -2.53 25.04 -19.12
N LEU A 423 -2.70 25.57 -17.89
CA LEU A 423 -2.21 26.89 -17.53
C LEU A 423 -0.68 26.92 -17.44
N ALA A 424 -0.07 25.96 -16.74
CA ALA A 424 1.39 25.86 -16.57
C ALA A 424 2.12 25.66 -17.91
N SER A 425 1.53 24.91 -18.86
CA SER A 425 2.08 24.71 -20.21
C SER A 425 2.18 25.99 -21.07
N LYS A 426 1.65 27.13 -20.60
CA LYS A 426 1.86 28.44 -21.26
C LYS A 426 3.18 29.12 -20.84
N TYR A 427 3.77 28.67 -19.74
CA TYR A 427 4.97 29.25 -19.13
C TYR A 427 6.16 28.27 -19.16
N TYR A 428 5.88 26.95 -19.17
CA TYR A 428 6.87 25.89 -19.17
C TYR A 428 6.67 24.95 -20.36
N THR A 429 7.76 24.57 -21.01
CA THR A 429 7.74 23.69 -22.20
C THR A 429 8.15 22.25 -21.90
N ASP A 430 8.95 22.01 -20.85
CA ASP A 430 9.26 20.65 -20.41
C ASP A 430 8.08 20.09 -19.59
N PRO A 431 7.57 18.89 -19.91
CA PRO A 431 6.49 18.27 -19.15
C PRO A 431 6.81 18.06 -17.65
N SER A 432 8.07 17.83 -17.29
CA SER A 432 8.47 17.68 -15.89
C SER A 432 8.38 18.98 -15.10
N ASP A 433 8.72 20.12 -15.72
CA ASP A 433 8.51 21.44 -15.12
C ASP A 433 7.01 21.76 -14.96
N VAL A 434 6.19 21.43 -15.98
CA VAL A 434 4.72 21.58 -15.92
C VAL A 434 4.13 20.78 -14.75
N TYR A 435 4.49 19.50 -14.60
CA TYR A 435 4.01 18.69 -13.47
C TYR A 435 4.57 19.12 -12.13
N ASN A 436 5.81 19.63 -12.08
CA ASN A 436 6.40 20.19 -10.87
C ASN A 436 5.63 21.45 -10.41
N GLN A 437 5.28 22.35 -11.33
CA GLN A 437 4.47 23.53 -10.98
C GLN A 437 3.11 23.16 -10.40
N VAL A 438 2.40 22.18 -10.99
CA VAL A 438 1.10 21.73 -10.47
C VAL A 438 1.25 20.93 -9.15
N HIS A 439 2.37 20.24 -8.95
CA HIS A 439 2.74 19.67 -7.64
C HIS A 439 2.89 20.77 -6.57
N ILE A 440 3.62 21.85 -6.86
CA ILE A 440 3.81 22.98 -5.94
C ILE A 440 2.46 23.62 -5.59
N MET A 441 1.59 23.86 -6.57
CA MET A 441 0.20 24.33 -6.35
C MET A 441 -0.58 23.42 -5.40
N THR A 442 -0.40 22.10 -5.53
CA THR A 442 -1.06 21.10 -4.64
C THR A 442 -0.56 21.24 -3.21
N CYS A 443 0.77 21.34 -3.03
CA CYS A 443 1.38 21.46 -1.70
C CYS A 443 0.97 22.76 -1.00
N VAL A 444 0.93 23.90 -1.71
CA VAL A 444 0.47 25.19 -1.15
C VAL A 444 -1.01 25.11 -0.78
N TYR A 445 -1.89 24.61 -1.65
CA TYR A 445 -3.30 24.42 -1.29
C TYR A 445 -3.48 23.49 -0.08
N TYR A 446 -2.67 22.44 0.09
CA TYR A 446 -2.74 21.62 1.31
C TYR A 446 -2.30 22.38 2.56
N ASN A 447 -1.24 23.18 2.44
CA ASN A 447 -0.75 24.00 3.54
C ASN A 447 -1.79 25.02 4.01
N GLU A 448 -2.28 25.85 3.09
CA GLU A 448 -3.21 26.94 3.39
C GLU A 448 -4.64 26.45 3.67
N CYS A 449 -5.15 25.51 2.86
CA CYS A 449 -6.57 25.20 2.79
C CYS A 449 -6.99 23.86 3.40
N ARG A 450 -6.04 22.97 3.74
CA ARG A 450 -6.33 21.63 4.30
C ARG A 450 -5.63 21.34 5.63
N GLY A 451 -5.21 22.40 6.32
CA GLY A 451 -4.75 22.33 7.70
C GLY A 451 -3.26 22.06 7.86
N GLY A 452 -2.43 22.52 6.92
CA GLY A 452 -0.97 22.46 7.00
C GLY A 452 -0.34 21.22 6.34
N VAL A 453 0.89 21.38 5.86
CA VAL A 453 1.79 20.24 5.60
C VAL A 453 2.89 20.21 6.66
N TYR A 454 3.15 19.04 7.22
CA TYR A 454 4.05 18.88 8.35
C TYR A 454 5.26 18.02 7.99
N ASP A 455 6.33 18.21 8.75
CA ASP A 455 7.50 17.32 8.68
C ASP A 455 7.21 16.01 9.44
N TYR A 456 8.03 14.99 9.19
CA TYR A 456 8.03 13.77 10.01
C TYR A 456 8.39 14.09 11.47
N SER A 457 7.79 13.36 12.41
CA SER A 457 8.20 13.43 13.82
C SER A 457 9.65 12.98 13.98
N ASP A 458 10.33 13.48 15.02
CA ASP A 458 11.72 13.08 15.31
C ASP A 458 11.82 11.57 15.57
N GLU A 459 10.83 10.97 16.26
CA GLU A 459 10.70 9.52 16.46
C GLU A 459 10.61 8.77 15.11
N PHE A 460 9.85 9.28 14.13
CA PHE A 460 9.77 8.66 12.80
C PHE A 460 11.09 8.80 12.03
N LYS A 461 11.74 9.96 12.07
CA LYS A 461 13.03 10.19 11.41
C LYS A 461 14.13 9.30 11.98
N GLU A 462 14.15 9.11 13.30
CA GLU A 462 15.07 8.17 13.96
C GLU A 462 14.77 6.72 13.56
N ASN A 463 13.51 6.29 13.67
CA ASN A 463 13.09 4.92 13.37
C ASN A 463 13.35 4.53 11.90
N PHE A 464 12.88 5.33 10.94
CA PHE A 464 13.03 5.06 9.50
C PHE A 464 14.37 5.57 8.91
N ARG A 465 15.22 6.21 9.72
CA ARG A 465 16.53 6.78 9.34
C ARG A 465 16.41 7.76 8.16
N VAL A 466 15.45 8.67 8.23
CA VAL A 466 15.12 9.63 7.14
C VAL A 466 15.71 11.00 7.44
N GLU A 467 16.63 11.45 6.58
CA GLU A 467 17.34 12.74 6.74
C GLU A 467 16.57 13.94 6.17
N HIS A 468 15.47 13.70 5.46
CA HIS A 468 14.73 14.72 4.70
C HIS A 468 13.24 14.66 4.99
N GLY A 469 12.60 15.83 5.04
CA GLY A 469 11.15 15.92 5.20
C GLY A 469 10.38 15.39 3.97
N PRO A 470 9.07 15.14 4.13
CA PRO A 470 8.22 14.65 3.05
C PRO A 470 8.17 15.64 1.85
N PRO A 471 7.88 15.15 0.63
CA PRO A 471 7.87 15.96 -0.60
C PRO A 471 7.21 17.33 -0.47
N CYS A 472 5.94 17.41 -0.08
CA CYS A 472 5.26 18.71 0.02
C CYS A 472 5.79 19.60 1.14
N LYS A 473 6.32 19.05 2.24
CA LYS A 473 6.93 19.88 3.30
C LYS A 473 8.19 20.56 2.79
N ARG A 474 9.04 19.83 2.05
CA ARG A 474 10.22 20.40 1.40
C ARG A 474 9.83 21.50 0.42
N VAL A 475 8.80 21.29 -0.40
CA VAL A 475 8.29 22.34 -1.31
C VAL A 475 7.88 23.61 -0.56
N ILE A 476 7.15 23.51 0.56
CA ILE A 476 6.79 24.69 1.35
C ILE A 476 8.02 25.36 1.98
N ASP A 477 8.99 24.58 2.47
CA ASP A 477 10.23 25.14 3.02
C ASP A 477 11.10 25.80 1.94
N ASP A 478 11.11 25.26 0.71
CA ASP A 478 11.84 25.81 -0.44
C ASP A 478 11.20 27.12 -0.91
N LEU A 479 9.86 27.20 -0.95
CA LEU A 479 9.11 28.44 -1.19
C LEU A 479 9.41 29.49 -0.12
N ALA A 480 9.38 29.10 1.16
CA ALA A 480 9.63 30.01 2.28
C ALA A 480 11.06 30.58 2.32
N ARG A 481 12.04 29.86 1.73
CA ARG A 481 13.42 30.35 1.55
C ARG A 481 13.64 31.11 0.23
N GLY A 482 12.70 31.03 -0.71
CA GLY A 482 12.87 31.56 -2.07
C GLY A 482 13.72 30.69 -3.00
N ASP A 483 13.96 29.42 -2.63
CA ASP A 483 14.70 28.45 -3.45
C ASP A 483 13.86 27.94 -4.65
N CYS A 484 12.53 28.06 -4.57
CA CYS A 484 11.61 27.83 -5.68
C CYS A 484 10.44 28.83 -5.67
N ALA A 485 9.63 28.83 -6.74
CA ALA A 485 8.46 29.69 -6.89
C ALA A 485 7.39 29.03 -7.78
N ILE A 486 6.12 29.44 -7.60
CA ILE A 486 5.05 29.15 -8.57
C ILE A 486 5.13 30.20 -9.68
N GLY A 487 5.74 29.85 -10.81
CA GLY A 487 5.91 30.71 -11.98
C GLY A 487 4.68 30.75 -12.90
N VAL A 488 3.49 30.47 -12.37
CA VAL A 488 2.24 30.32 -13.13
C VAL A 488 1.17 31.27 -12.58
N PRO A 489 1.08 32.51 -13.10
CA PRO A 489 0.12 33.52 -12.64
C PRO A 489 -1.35 33.08 -12.71
N ASN A 490 -2.14 33.39 -11.67
CA ASN A 490 -3.57 33.08 -11.51
C ASN A 490 -3.88 31.58 -11.30
N TRP A 491 -2.92 30.79 -10.83
CA TRP A 491 -3.16 29.38 -10.50
C TRP A 491 -4.14 29.21 -9.32
N GLU A 492 -4.12 30.15 -8.38
CA GLU A 492 -4.96 30.24 -7.19
C GLU A 492 -6.44 30.25 -7.61
N LYS A 493 -6.75 31.04 -8.65
CA LYS A 493 -8.09 31.14 -9.24
C LYS A 493 -8.56 29.83 -9.88
N ILE A 494 -7.65 29.02 -10.46
CA ILE A 494 -7.99 27.69 -10.98
C ILE A 494 -8.20 26.71 -9.82
N MET A 495 -7.36 26.75 -8.78
CA MET A 495 -7.55 25.94 -7.57
C MET A 495 -8.91 26.25 -6.92
N LEU A 496 -9.22 27.52 -6.66
CA LEU A 496 -10.43 27.98 -5.99
C LEU A 496 -11.71 27.86 -6.82
N LYS A 497 -11.61 27.76 -8.16
CA LYS A 497 -12.73 27.39 -9.04
C LYS A 497 -13.26 26.00 -8.69
N HIS A 498 -12.36 25.08 -8.38
CA HIS A 498 -12.69 23.71 -8.04
C HIS A 498 -12.91 23.54 -6.53
N TYR A 499 -11.96 23.96 -5.72
CA TYR A 499 -11.90 23.63 -4.30
C TYR A 499 -12.20 24.81 -3.38
N GLN A 500 -12.82 24.51 -2.25
CA GLN A 500 -13.00 25.48 -1.17
C GLN A 500 -11.70 25.61 -0.37
N CYS A 501 -11.35 26.83 0.01
CA CYS A 501 -10.28 27.09 0.97
C CYS A 501 -10.91 27.60 2.27
N ASP A 502 -10.70 26.86 3.36
CA ASP A 502 -11.41 27.12 4.61
C ASP A 502 -10.74 28.24 5.45
N SER A 503 -9.43 28.50 5.24
CA SER A 503 -8.63 29.52 5.94
C SER A 503 -7.39 30.00 5.12
N PRO A 504 -7.56 30.68 3.98
CA PRO A 504 -6.41 31.22 3.24
C PRO A 504 -5.64 32.26 4.07
N SER A 505 -4.31 32.32 3.90
CA SER A 505 -3.50 33.46 4.37
C SER A 505 -3.78 34.73 3.55
N GLU A 506 -3.32 35.90 4.01
CA GLU A 506 -3.52 37.17 3.29
C GLU A 506 -2.83 37.21 1.91
N ASP A 507 -1.88 36.31 1.67
CA ASP A 507 -1.07 36.19 0.45
C ASP A 507 -1.56 35.10 -0.53
N PHE A 508 -2.72 34.45 -0.29
CA PHE A 508 -3.28 33.33 -1.08
C PHE A 508 -4.53 33.68 -1.93
#